data_AF-A0A833N4W1-F1
#
_entry.id   AF-A0A833N4W1-F1
#
_cell.length_a   1.000
_cell.length_b   1.000
_cell.length_c   1.000
_cell.angle_alpha   90.00
_cell.angle_beta   90.00
_cell.angle_gamma   90.00
#
_symmetry.space_group_name_H-M   'P 1'
#
loop_
_entity.id
_entity.type
_entity.pdbx_description
1 polymer ?
#
loop_
_entity_poly.entity_id
_entity_poly.type
_entity_poly.pdbx_seq_one_letter_code
_entity_poly.pdbx_strand_id
1 'polypeptide(L)'
;MENLLPHFFLENQPLNNKTYYKMGGVARFYAEPNSISEIQEALFWSQKNLLPCAVLGSGSNSVYADGEFLGLVISLEKLSAWHWESTEILFAEAGVTNTEISEICMSENRAGASWMYRMPGQLGASVRMNARCYGGEISQIIYQIITINTNGDLKTYSADEVFKGYKSTLLMSKPEIVVGARLRFSLSENPEKLIQHMHECEADRHKKRHFYLPSCGSTFKNNYEVGKPSGQLFDQLGLKGTRVGNAVVSEFHANFVWNFGNASTNDMLTLTSIMRAKAKKELQADLELEVQPIGEFSNDLFTSCGMQKLGPSYCGMDHKKWVGILWYPQSENISYKKKQENIIFPLKIFESPFIEYSQTQNIGVPSIGVEVFQFQSIEKAMKKKDEPFLKWITYSFEPFENNFLYFPQQRESKYTAYFVDELWKFSVSELFLASAINSSHYFEFEMTPRGEWVAIEFDAIRKRTNKNKTLNEKYWSELKFLNLENEKFKDNKNRYTFGMIFTFNQLKKMINPKNPELLLQAALSLGDAKYFLAPYWKHKKYSRDHKGVVIENSTTPNFHQPNRYWKVKLI
;
A
#
# COMPACT_ATOMS: atom_id res chain seq x y z
N MET A 1 8.45 14.15 16.96
CA MET A 1 9.17 14.00 15.68
C MET A 1 8.12 13.96 14.60
N GLU A 2 8.14 14.89 13.64
CA GLU A 2 7.37 14.73 12.39
C GLU A 2 8.07 13.58 11.64
N ASN A 3 7.51 12.38 11.71
CA ASN A 3 8.00 11.25 10.94
C ASN A 3 7.86 11.62 9.47
N LEU A 4 8.95 11.48 8.73
CA LEU A 4 8.94 11.71 7.30
C LEU A 4 8.06 10.62 6.68
N LEU A 5 7.11 11.05 5.86
CA LEU A 5 6.17 10.14 5.20
C LEU A 5 6.57 9.95 3.74
N PRO A 6 6.33 8.76 3.15
CA PRO A 6 6.43 8.59 1.71
C PRO A 6 5.61 9.64 0.95
N HIS A 7 6.04 10.01 -0.25
CA HIS A 7 5.39 11.07 -1.04
C HIS A 7 3.91 10.78 -1.39
N PHE A 8 3.49 9.52 -1.32
CA PHE A 8 2.12 9.05 -1.58
C PHE A 8 1.29 8.90 -0.29
N PHE A 9 1.78 9.39 0.85
CA PHE A 9 1.06 9.47 2.12
C PHE A 9 0.45 10.85 2.33
N LEU A 10 -0.70 10.85 2.99
CA LEU A 10 -1.43 12.00 3.47
C LEU A 10 -1.69 11.83 4.97
N GLU A 11 -1.75 12.95 5.70
CA GLU A 11 -2.08 12.97 7.13
C GLU A 11 -3.48 13.50 7.36
N ASN A 12 -4.12 13.04 8.44
CA ASN A 12 -5.42 13.54 8.93
C ASN A 12 -6.51 13.53 7.84
N GLN A 13 -6.57 12.46 7.06
CA GLN A 13 -7.49 12.34 5.92
C GLN A 13 -8.92 12.00 6.40
N PRO A 14 -9.93 12.84 6.11
CA PRO A 14 -11.33 12.52 6.42
C PRO A 14 -11.81 11.33 5.58
N LEU A 15 -12.28 10.27 6.25
CA LEU A 15 -12.71 9.02 5.60
C LEU A 15 -14.14 9.09 5.05
N ASN A 16 -14.98 9.98 5.58
CA ASN A 16 -16.30 10.25 5.03
C ASN A 16 -16.27 10.72 3.56
N ASN A 17 -15.19 11.35 3.11
CA ASN A 17 -15.03 11.76 1.71
C ASN A 17 -14.44 10.66 0.82
N LYS A 18 -14.03 9.53 1.42
CA LYS A 18 -13.36 8.41 0.75
C LYS A 18 -14.22 7.13 0.74
N THR A 19 -15.29 7.06 1.53
CA THR A 19 -16.19 5.89 1.61
C THR A 19 -17.52 6.15 0.91
N TYR A 20 -18.14 5.08 0.40
CA TYR A 20 -19.41 5.19 -0.32
C TYR A 20 -20.57 5.57 0.61
N TYR A 21 -20.52 5.15 1.88
CA TYR A 21 -21.50 5.54 2.91
C TYR A 21 -21.44 7.03 3.28
N LYS A 22 -20.35 7.73 2.95
CA LYS A 22 -20.06 9.08 3.43
C LYS A 22 -20.04 9.18 4.97
N MET A 23 -19.46 8.18 5.61
CA MET A 23 -19.35 8.06 7.07
C MET A 23 -17.91 7.72 7.48
N GLY A 24 -17.64 7.86 8.77
CA GLY A 24 -16.35 7.58 9.40
C GLY A 24 -15.53 8.83 9.68
N GLY A 25 -14.64 8.70 10.66
CA GLY A 25 -13.82 9.78 11.17
C GLY A 25 -12.61 10.08 10.30
N VAL A 26 -11.44 10.16 10.94
CA VAL A 26 -10.21 10.64 10.30
C VAL A 26 -9.14 9.55 10.34
N ALA A 27 -8.54 9.22 9.20
CA ALA A 27 -7.33 8.41 9.17
C ALA A 27 -6.13 9.28 9.52
N ARG A 28 -5.36 8.86 10.54
CA ARG A 28 -4.11 9.54 10.89
C ARG A 28 -3.16 9.55 9.70
N PHE A 29 -2.98 8.38 9.07
CA PHE A 29 -2.20 8.22 7.85
C PHE A 29 -3.04 7.56 6.76
N TYR A 30 -2.94 8.09 5.55
CA TYR A 30 -3.65 7.58 4.38
C TYR A 30 -2.69 7.49 3.19
N ALA A 31 -2.50 6.30 2.64
CA ALA A 31 -1.61 6.07 1.50
C ALA A 31 -2.41 5.86 0.22
N GLU A 32 -1.96 6.45 -0.88
CA GLU A 32 -2.52 6.27 -2.22
C GLU A 32 -1.47 5.67 -3.18
N PRO A 33 -1.02 4.42 -2.94
CA PRO A 33 -0.07 3.76 -3.81
C PRO A 33 -0.63 3.54 -5.22
N ASN A 34 0.23 3.73 -6.21
CA ASN A 34 -0.05 3.49 -7.63
C ASN A 34 0.71 2.27 -8.19
N SER A 35 1.43 1.54 -7.33
CA SER A 35 2.20 0.37 -7.73
C SER A 35 2.44 -0.59 -6.56
N ILE A 36 2.83 -1.83 -6.85
CA ILE A 36 3.11 -2.86 -5.83
C ILE A 36 4.22 -2.40 -4.88
N SER A 37 5.26 -1.74 -5.39
CA SER A 37 6.37 -1.27 -4.56
C SER A 37 5.93 -0.23 -3.54
N GLU A 38 5.03 0.69 -3.91
CA GLU A 38 4.50 1.67 -2.96
C GLU A 38 3.62 0.99 -1.90
N ILE A 39 2.94 -0.12 -2.23
CA ILE A 39 2.23 -0.94 -1.22
C ILE A 39 3.24 -1.60 -0.27
N GLN A 40 4.33 -2.20 -0.78
CA GLN A 40 5.37 -2.81 0.05
C GLN A 40 6.00 -1.78 1.00
N GLU A 41 6.31 -0.58 0.50
CA GLU A 41 6.83 0.53 1.30
C GLU A 41 5.84 0.97 2.39
N ALA A 42 4.54 1.06 2.06
CA ALA A 42 3.48 1.37 3.02
C ALA A 42 3.36 0.31 4.13
N LEU A 43 3.38 -0.97 3.75
CA LEU A 43 3.32 -2.10 4.69
C LEU A 43 4.55 -2.12 5.60
N PHE A 44 5.75 -1.98 5.03
CA PHE A 44 6.99 -1.88 5.80
C PHE A 44 6.96 -0.72 6.80
N TRP A 45 6.53 0.46 6.35
CA TRP A 45 6.42 1.64 7.21
C TRP A 45 5.42 1.40 8.35
N SER A 46 4.26 0.80 8.07
CA SER A 46 3.26 0.45 9.09
C SER A 46 3.80 -0.54 10.10
N GLN A 47 4.51 -1.59 9.63
CA GLN A 47 5.13 -2.59 10.49
C GLN A 47 6.19 -1.99 11.40
N LYS A 48 7.11 -1.22 10.83
CA LYS A 48 8.19 -0.59 11.57
C LYS A 48 7.71 0.37 12.65
N ASN A 49 6.63 1.11 12.37
CA ASN A 49 6.04 2.05 13.33
C ASN A 49 5.05 1.38 14.30
N LEU A 50 4.85 0.06 14.19
CA LEU A 50 3.88 -0.70 14.99
C LEU A 50 2.46 -0.10 14.91
N LEU A 51 2.06 0.33 13.71
CA LEU A 51 0.76 0.93 13.47
C LEU A 51 -0.20 -0.06 12.81
N PRO A 52 -1.50 -0.07 13.17
CA PRO A 52 -2.48 -0.90 12.49
C PRO A 52 -2.67 -0.47 11.05
N CYS A 53 -3.01 -1.44 10.19
CA CYS A 53 -3.21 -1.20 8.77
C CYS A 53 -4.61 -1.66 8.33
N ALA A 54 -5.30 -0.84 7.54
CA ALA A 54 -6.55 -1.17 6.86
C ALA A 54 -6.41 -0.95 5.35
N VAL A 55 -7.19 -1.68 4.55
CA VAL A 55 -7.30 -1.46 3.10
C VAL A 55 -8.62 -0.78 2.80
N LEU A 56 -8.58 0.14 1.85
CA LEU A 56 -9.75 0.76 1.28
C LEU A 56 -9.75 0.52 -0.24
N GLY A 57 -10.80 -0.16 -0.73
CA GLY A 57 -11.18 -0.08 -2.15
C GLY A 57 -11.99 1.19 -2.39
N SER A 58 -13.11 1.12 -3.12
CA SER A 58 -14.05 2.25 -3.24
C SER A 58 -14.88 2.53 -1.98
N GLY A 59 -14.66 1.78 -0.89
CA GLY A 59 -15.44 1.89 0.33
C GLY A 59 -16.93 1.53 0.18
N SER A 60 -17.28 0.70 -0.80
CA SER A 60 -18.68 0.27 -1.07
C SER A 60 -19.16 -0.91 -0.23
N ASN A 61 -18.32 -1.46 0.65
CA ASN A 61 -18.68 -2.50 1.63
C ASN A 61 -17.98 -2.31 2.99
N SER A 62 -17.56 -1.10 3.32
CA SER A 62 -16.85 -0.82 4.57
C SER A 62 -17.34 0.47 5.22
N VAL A 63 -17.28 0.52 6.54
CA VAL A 63 -17.56 1.73 7.33
C VAL A 63 -16.47 1.89 8.41
N TYR A 64 -15.95 3.10 8.59
CA TYR A 64 -14.92 3.37 9.59
C TYR A 64 -15.54 3.98 10.84
N ALA A 65 -14.99 3.70 12.02
CA ALA A 65 -15.41 4.33 13.27
C ALA A 65 -15.35 5.87 13.17
N ASP A 66 -16.21 6.55 13.93
CA ASP A 66 -16.35 8.02 13.87
C ASP A 66 -15.15 8.79 14.42
N GLY A 67 -14.27 8.12 15.18
CA GLY A 67 -13.06 8.69 15.77
C GLY A 67 -11.84 8.69 14.84
N GLU A 68 -10.67 8.97 15.42
CA GLU A 68 -9.39 8.87 14.72
C GLU A 68 -9.01 7.39 14.52
N PHE A 69 -8.80 6.97 13.28
CA PHE A 69 -8.09 5.72 12.97
C PHE A 69 -6.59 5.99 13.11
N LEU A 70 -5.99 5.53 14.21
CA LEU A 70 -4.61 5.84 14.61
C LEU A 70 -3.54 5.24 13.68
N GLY A 71 -3.92 4.36 12.78
CA GLY A 71 -3.03 3.63 11.89
C GLY A 71 -2.95 4.18 10.47
N LEU A 72 -2.57 3.29 9.55
CA LEU A 72 -2.48 3.53 8.12
C LEU A 72 -3.70 2.94 7.38
N VAL A 73 -4.35 3.76 6.55
CA VAL A 73 -5.32 3.28 5.56
C VAL A 73 -4.65 3.29 4.19
N ILE A 74 -4.56 2.13 3.53
CA ILE A 74 -4.02 1.98 2.18
C ILE A 74 -5.18 1.95 1.18
N SER A 75 -5.27 2.97 0.32
CA SER A 75 -6.23 3.01 -0.78
C SER A 75 -5.68 2.31 -2.01
N LEU A 76 -6.45 1.39 -2.61
CA LEU A 76 -6.08 0.71 -3.85
C LEU A 76 -6.56 1.45 -5.11
N GLU A 77 -7.16 2.63 -4.95
CA GLU A 77 -7.82 3.36 -6.04
C GLU A 77 -6.90 3.65 -7.24
N LYS A 78 -5.61 3.91 -6.99
CA LYS A 78 -4.64 4.22 -8.06
C LYS A 78 -3.97 2.98 -8.68
N LEU A 79 -4.24 1.77 -8.18
CA LEU A 79 -3.83 0.51 -8.81
C LEU A 79 -4.91 0.07 -9.80
N SER A 80 -5.03 0.79 -10.91
CA SER A 80 -6.12 0.63 -11.89
C SER A 80 -5.64 0.25 -13.29
N ALA A 81 -4.43 -0.30 -13.43
CA ALA A 81 -3.93 -0.75 -14.73
C ALA A 81 -4.59 -2.08 -15.15
N TRP A 82 -4.72 -2.27 -16.47
CA TRP A 82 -5.22 -3.50 -17.06
C TRP A 82 -4.65 -3.68 -18.48
N HIS A 83 -4.59 -4.94 -18.94
CA HIS A 83 -4.26 -5.29 -20.33
C HIS A 83 -4.69 -6.73 -20.62
N TRP A 84 -4.93 -7.02 -21.90
CA TRP A 84 -5.13 -8.40 -22.36
C TRP A 84 -3.78 -9.10 -22.49
N GLU A 85 -3.58 -10.18 -21.75
CA GLU A 85 -2.39 -11.05 -21.87
C GLU A 85 -2.55 -12.06 -23.03
N SER A 86 -3.79 -12.37 -23.40
CA SER A 86 -4.14 -13.22 -24.55
C SER A 86 -5.52 -12.85 -25.09
N THR A 87 -6.02 -13.60 -26.07
CA THR A 87 -7.39 -13.44 -26.58
C THR A 87 -8.49 -13.70 -25.54
N GLU A 88 -8.19 -14.36 -24.42
CA GLU A 88 -9.19 -14.71 -23.41
C GLU A 88 -8.83 -14.23 -22.00
N ILE A 89 -7.58 -13.87 -21.76
CA ILE A 89 -7.09 -13.51 -20.41
C ILE A 89 -6.90 -12.01 -20.29
N LEU A 90 -7.69 -11.38 -19.43
CA LEU A 90 -7.54 -10.00 -19.00
C LEU A 90 -6.80 -9.96 -17.67
N PHE A 91 -5.64 -9.30 -17.63
CA PHE A 91 -5.04 -8.89 -16.37
C PHE A 91 -5.64 -7.55 -15.95
N ALA A 92 -6.03 -7.44 -14.68
CA ALA A 92 -6.52 -6.19 -14.08
C ALA A 92 -6.00 -6.04 -12.64
N GLU A 93 -5.56 -4.84 -12.30
CA GLU A 93 -5.19 -4.48 -10.93
C GLU A 93 -6.41 -4.32 -10.01
N ALA A 94 -6.17 -4.38 -8.70
CA ALA A 94 -7.22 -4.43 -7.70
C ALA A 94 -8.14 -3.19 -7.63
N GLY A 95 -7.67 -2.03 -8.09
CA GLY A 95 -8.39 -0.77 -8.15
C GLY A 95 -9.28 -0.59 -9.38
N VAL A 96 -9.17 -1.45 -10.41
CA VAL A 96 -10.05 -1.41 -11.58
C VAL A 96 -11.50 -1.63 -11.13
N THR A 97 -12.40 -0.76 -11.58
CA THR A 97 -13.79 -0.81 -11.12
C THR A 97 -14.56 -1.97 -11.77
N ASN A 98 -15.58 -2.49 -11.09
CA ASN A 98 -16.42 -3.55 -11.66
C ASN A 98 -17.14 -3.09 -12.95
N THR A 99 -17.46 -1.79 -13.06
CA THR A 99 -18.08 -1.21 -14.26
C THR A 99 -17.10 -1.15 -15.41
N GLU A 100 -15.87 -0.71 -15.14
CA GLU A 100 -14.80 -0.66 -16.14
C GLU A 100 -14.46 -2.04 -16.69
N ILE A 101 -14.38 -3.09 -15.85
CA ILE A 101 -14.21 -4.48 -16.33
C ILE A 101 -15.33 -4.87 -17.30
N SER A 102 -16.58 -4.52 -16.97
CA SER A 102 -17.73 -4.79 -17.83
C SER A 102 -17.64 -4.07 -19.18
N GLU A 103 -17.21 -2.81 -19.18
CA GLU A 103 -17.04 -1.98 -20.38
C GLU A 103 -15.86 -2.43 -21.24
N ILE A 104 -14.72 -2.82 -20.64
CA ILE A 104 -13.58 -3.42 -21.33
C ILE A 104 -14.04 -4.68 -22.08
N CYS A 105 -14.71 -5.59 -21.38
CA CYS A 105 -15.23 -6.81 -21.97
C CYS A 105 -16.22 -6.51 -23.10
N MET A 106 -17.13 -5.55 -22.91
CA MET A 106 -18.08 -5.13 -23.94
C MET A 106 -17.37 -4.60 -25.21
N SER A 107 -16.36 -3.75 -25.04
CA SER A 107 -15.62 -3.14 -26.16
C SER A 107 -14.87 -4.18 -27.01
N GLU A 108 -14.48 -5.30 -26.40
CA GLU A 108 -13.75 -6.40 -27.04
C GLU A 108 -14.65 -7.61 -27.37
N ASN A 109 -15.98 -7.43 -27.31
CA ASN A 109 -16.98 -8.47 -27.56
C ASN A 109 -16.78 -9.75 -26.71
N ARG A 110 -16.56 -9.57 -25.41
CA ARG A 110 -16.33 -10.64 -24.43
C ARG A 110 -17.53 -10.85 -23.52
N ALA A 111 -18.01 -12.08 -23.44
CA ALA A 111 -19.09 -12.45 -22.53
C ALA A 111 -18.60 -12.65 -21.09
N GLY A 112 -19.52 -12.66 -20.12
CA GLY A 112 -19.24 -13.06 -18.73
C GLY A 112 -19.11 -11.94 -17.71
N ALA A 113 -19.00 -10.67 -18.13
CA ALA A 113 -18.86 -9.52 -17.22
C ALA A 113 -20.06 -8.53 -17.21
N SER A 114 -21.08 -8.73 -18.05
CA SER A 114 -22.20 -7.78 -18.18
C SER A 114 -23.01 -7.58 -16.89
N TRP A 115 -23.10 -8.62 -16.05
CA TRP A 115 -23.77 -8.57 -14.73
C TRP A 115 -23.08 -7.61 -13.73
N MET A 116 -21.80 -7.29 -13.95
CA MET A 116 -21.02 -6.40 -13.09
C MET A 116 -21.26 -4.92 -13.40
N TYR A 117 -21.93 -4.60 -14.52
CA TYR A 117 -22.17 -3.22 -14.92
C TYR A 117 -22.92 -2.46 -13.82
N ARG A 118 -22.38 -1.30 -13.45
CA ARG A 118 -22.88 -0.44 -12.37
C ARG A 118 -22.91 -1.12 -10.99
N MET A 119 -22.19 -2.21 -10.77
CA MET A 119 -21.94 -2.75 -9.42
C MET A 119 -20.86 -1.88 -8.73
N PRO A 120 -21.17 -1.18 -7.62
CA PRO A 120 -20.17 -0.40 -6.90
C PRO A 120 -19.05 -1.30 -6.36
N GLY A 121 -17.81 -0.86 -6.45
CA GLY A 121 -16.66 -1.64 -5.99
C GLY A 121 -15.52 -1.67 -6.97
N GLN A 122 -14.41 -2.19 -6.50
CA GLN A 122 -13.20 -2.45 -7.28
C GLN A 122 -12.86 -3.94 -7.20
N LEU A 123 -12.10 -4.42 -8.18
CA LEU A 123 -11.77 -5.83 -8.37
C LEU A 123 -11.23 -6.49 -7.10
N GLY A 124 -10.31 -5.85 -6.39
CA GLY A 124 -9.69 -6.44 -5.20
C GLY A 124 -10.70 -6.74 -4.09
N ALA A 125 -11.62 -5.82 -3.83
CA ALA A 125 -12.71 -6.03 -2.87
C ALA A 125 -13.73 -7.06 -3.38
N SER A 126 -14.03 -7.03 -4.68
CA SER A 126 -14.91 -8.01 -5.34
C SER A 126 -14.36 -9.44 -5.21
N VAL A 127 -13.05 -9.63 -5.44
CA VAL A 127 -12.37 -10.92 -5.25
C VAL A 127 -12.39 -11.34 -3.78
N ARG A 128 -12.04 -10.44 -2.85
CA ARG A 128 -12.04 -10.74 -1.41
C ARG A 128 -13.41 -11.24 -0.93
N MET A 129 -14.49 -10.63 -1.42
CA MET A 129 -15.86 -10.95 -1.01
C MET A 129 -16.55 -12.02 -1.86
N ASN A 130 -15.91 -12.51 -2.93
CA ASN A 130 -16.56 -13.28 -3.99
C ASN A 130 -17.87 -12.60 -4.44
N ALA A 131 -17.76 -11.33 -4.86
CA ALA A 131 -18.90 -10.48 -5.15
C ALA A 131 -19.80 -11.09 -6.23
N ARG A 132 -21.10 -10.81 -6.11
CA ARG A 132 -22.12 -11.40 -6.98
C ARG A 132 -23.34 -10.53 -7.09
N CYS A 133 -23.91 -10.48 -8.29
CA CYS A 133 -25.25 -9.93 -8.56
C CYS A 133 -25.76 -10.42 -9.91
N TYR A 134 -27.08 -10.33 -10.14
CA TYR A 134 -27.73 -10.70 -11.41
C TYR A 134 -27.31 -12.08 -11.96
N GLY A 135 -27.17 -13.07 -11.08
CA GLY A 135 -26.81 -14.45 -11.46
C GLY A 135 -25.31 -14.69 -11.71
N GLY A 136 -24.50 -13.64 -11.86
CA GLY A 136 -23.06 -13.74 -11.98
C GLY A 136 -22.32 -13.67 -10.64
N GLU A 137 -21.11 -14.22 -10.62
CA GLU A 137 -20.20 -14.24 -9.46
C GLU A 137 -18.74 -14.12 -9.90
N ILE A 138 -17.90 -13.47 -9.09
CA ILE A 138 -16.47 -13.27 -9.40
C ILE A 138 -15.73 -14.59 -9.62
N SER A 139 -16.03 -15.63 -8.85
CA SER A 139 -15.44 -16.96 -9.01
C SER A 139 -15.58 -17.55 -10.42
N GLN A 140 -16.62 -17.15 -11.17
CA GLN A 140 -16.91 -17.67 -12.52
C GLN A 140 -15.97 -17.11 -13.58
N ILE A 141 -15.38 -15.94 -13.33
CA ILE A 141 -14.57 -15.21 -14.31
C ILE A 141 -13.10 -15.12 -13.89
N ILE A 142 -12.75 -15.53 -12.67
CA ILE A 142 -11.37 -15.47 -12.18
C ILE A 142 -10.62 -16.74 -12.59
N TYR A 143 -9.46 -16.53 -13.21
CA TYR A 143 -8.50 -17.59 -13.49
C TYR A 143 -7.42 -17.65 -12.40
N GLN A 144 -6.90 -16.49 -11.98
CA GLN A 144 -5.79 -16.40 -11.04
C GLN A 144 -5.85 -15.12 -10.22
N ILE A 145 -5.43 -15.17 -8.96
CA ILE A 145 -5.46 -14.03 -8.02
C ILE A 145 -4.04 -13.75 -7.54
N ILE A 146 -3.65 -12.48 -7.54
CA ILE A 146 -2.36 -12.01 -7.05
C ILE A 146 -2.60 -11.22 -5.77
N THR A 147 -1.91 -11.60 -4.71
CA THR A 147 -2.01 -11.00 -3.39
C THR A 147 -0.65 -10.54 -2.91
N ILE A 148 -0.64 -9.59 -1.99
CA ILE A 148 0.51 -9.21 -1.18
C ILE A 148 0.18 -9.45 0.29
N ASN A 149 1.05 -10.16 1.02
CA ASN A 149 0.88 -10.37 2.46
C ASN A 149 1.38 -9.15 3.24
N THR A 150 1.21 -9.16 4.57
CA THR A 150 1.66 -8.06 5.44
C THR A 150 3.17 -7.82 5.44
N ASN A 151 4.00 -8.83 5.12
CA ASN A 151 5.44 -8.69 4.99
C ASN A 151 5.87 -8.07 3.65
N GLY A 152 4.92 -7.86 2.74
CA GLY A 152 5.19 -7.37 1.39
C GLY A 152 5.47 -8.47 0.38
N ASP A 153 5.32 -9.76 0.73
CA ASP A 153 5.55 -10.86 -0.21
C ASP A 153 4.36 -11.04 -1.14
N LEU A 154 4.64 -11.19 -2.44
CA LEU A 154 3.61 -11.56 -3.40
C LEU A 154 3.33 -13.05 -3.39
N LYS A 155 2.05 -13.38 -3.53
CA LYS A 155 1.60 -14.74 -3.73
C LYS A 155 0.50 -14.79 -4.76
N THR A 156 0.56 -15.84 -5.57
CA THR A 156 -0.43 -16.13 -6.59
C THR A 156 -1.23 -17.36 -6.19
N TYR A 157 -2.54 -17.30 -6.37
CA TYR A 157 -3.49 -18.39 -6.12
C TYR A 157 -4.31 -18.68 -7.37
N SER A 158 -4.68 -19.93 -7.55
CA SER A 158 -5.77 -20.33 -8.44
C SER A 158 -7.14 -19.96 -7.87
N ALA A 159 -8.17 -19.95 -8.72
CA ALA A 159 -9.54 -19.69 -8.29
C ALA A 159 -10.02 -20.71 -7.22
N ASP A 160 -9.78 -22.00 -7.45
CA ASP A 160 -10.22 -23.09 -6.57
C ASP A 160 -9.58 -23.05 -5.18
N GLU A 161 -8.35 -22.52 -5.08
CA GLU A 161 -7.70 -22.30 -3.80
C GLU A 161 -8.41 -21.22 -2.96
N VAL A 162 -8.96 -20.19 -3.60
CA VAL A 162 -9.51 -19.02 -2.92
C VAL A 162 -11.00 -19.14 -2.65
N PHE A 163 -11.81 -19.50 -3.64
CA PHE A 163 -13.27 -19.48 -3.52
C PHE A 163 -13.78 -20.74 -2.84
N LYS A 164 -14.49 -20.58 -1.71
CA LYS A 164 -15.01 -21.69 -0.88
C LYS A 164 -16.53 -21.76 -0.83
N GLY A 165 -17.22 -20.82 -1.45
CA GLY A 165 -18.68 -20.79 -1.54
C GLY A 165 -19.27 -19.38 -1.52
N TYR A 166 -20.54 -19.29 -1.11
CA TYR A 166 -21.28 -18.03 -1.05
C TYR A 166 -20.64 -17.03 -0.10
N LYS A 167 -20.12 -15.92 -0.64
CA LYS A 167 -19.42 -14.85 0.11
C LYS A 167 -18.41 -15.40 1.13
N SER A 168 -17.70 -16.45 0.71
CA SER A 168 -16.72 -17.16 1.51
C SER A 168 -15.47 -17.40 0.68
N THR A 169 -14.38 -16.75 1.10
CA THR A 169 -13.07 -16.89 0.46
C THR A 169 -11.99 -17.14 1.50
N LEU A 170 -10.92 -17.81 1.09
CA LEU A 170 -9.71 -17.96 1.88
C LEU A 170 -9.13 -16.60 2.33
N LEU A 171 -9.35 -15.55 1.54
CA LEU A 171 -8.78 -14.23 1.77
C LEU A 171 -9.49 -13.46 2.89
N MET A 172 -10.74 -13.79 3.20
CA MET A 172 -11.47 -13.13 4.29
C MET A 172 -10.85 -13.42 5.67
N SER A 173 -10.21 -14.58 5.83
CA SER A 173 -9.52 -14.98 7.07
C SER A 173 -8.01 -14.72 7.05
N LYS A 174 -7.46 -14.23 5.94
CA LYS A 174 -6.03 -13.97 5.78
C LYS A 174 -5.69 -12.47 5.76
N PRO A 175 -4.56 -12.08 6.37
CA PRO A 175 -4.05 -10.71 6.33
C PRO A 175 -3.29 -10.46 5.00
N GLU A 176 -4.00 -10.61 3.88
CA GLU A 176 -3.48 -10.44 2.52
C GLU A 176 -4.34 -9.43 1.74
N ILE A 177 -3.68 -8.58 0.95
CA ILE A 177 -4.31 -7.61 0.04
C ILE A 177 -4.35 -8.21 -1.35
N VAL A 178 -5.52 -8.24 -2.00
CA VAL A 178 -5.58 -8.54 -3.45
C VAL A 178 -5.03 -7.32 -4.19
N VAL A 179 -4.02 -7.52 -5.03
CA VAL A 179 -3.38 -6.43 -5.80
C VAL A 179 -3.64 -6.52 -7.31
N GLY A 180 -4.06 -7.69 -7.78
CA GLY A 180 -4.53 -7.89 -9.14
C GLY A 180 -5.10 -9.29 -9.35
N ALA A 181 -5.70 -9.51 -10.51
CA ALA A 181 -6.19 -10.83 -10.91
C ALA A 181 -6.12 -11.00 -12.44
N ARG A 182 -6.05 -12.25 -12.86
CA ARG A 182 -6.28 -12.68 -14.24
C ARG A 182 -7.70 -13.18 -14.34
N LEU A 183 -8.46 -12.56 -15.21
CA LEU A 183 -9.84 -12.92 -15.51
C LEU A 183 -9.90 -13.60 -16.88
N ARG A 184 -10.76 -14.60 -17.01
CA ARG A 184 -10.97 -15.33 -18.27
C ARG A 184 -12.34 -15.03 -18.83
N PHE A 185 -12.36 -14.64 -20.10
CA PHE A 185 -13.59 -14.36 -20.84
C PHE A 185 -13.56 -14.98 -22.23
N SER A 186 -14.73 -15.43 -22.69
CA SER A 186 -14.90 -15.98 -24.04
C SER A 186 -15.48 -14.91 -24.98
N LEU A 187 -15.26 -15.07 -26.28
CA LEU A 187 -15.97 -14.28 -27.30
C LEU A 187 -17.48 -14.46 -27.14
N SER A 188 -18.22 -13.37 -27.30
CA SER A 188 -19.68 -13.44 -27.44
C SER A 188 -20.06 -13.63 -28.91
N GLU A 189 -20.93 -14.60 -29.16
CA GLU A 189 -21.58 -14.78 -30.46
C GLU A 189 -22.67 -13.72 -30.70
N ASN A 190 -23.09 -13.00 -29.66
CA ASN A 190 -24.13 -11.97 -29.73
C ASN A 190 -23.76 -10.75 -28.86
N PRO A 191 -22.98 -9.80 -29.40
CA PRO A 191 -22.60 -8.57 -28.69
C PRO A 191 -23.81 -7.73 -28.23
N GLU A 192 -24.88 -7.70 -29.03
CA GLU A 192 -26.09 -6.90 -28.72
C GLU A 192 -26.75 -7.35 -27.42
N LYS A 193 -26.79 -8.66 -27.15
CA LYS A 193 -27.29 -9.21 -25.88
C LYS A 193 -26.46 -8.78 -24.67
N LEU A 194 -25.16 -8.54 -24.82
CA LEU A 194 -24.33 -8.04 -23.72
C LEU A 194 -24.73 -6.63 -23.34
N ILE A 195 -24.88 -5.73 -24.32
CA ILE A 195 -25.32 -4.34 -24.14
C ILE A 195 -26.70 -4.32 -23.48
N GLN A 196 -27.63 -5.12 -24.00
CA GLN A 196 -28.98 -5.22 -23.46
C GLN A 196 -28.95 -5.62 -21.98
N HIS A 197 -28.18 -6.66 -21.63
CA HIS A 197 -28.09 -7.11 -20.23
C HIS A 197 -27.46 -6.05 -19.31
N MET A 198 -26.46 -5.31 -19.78
CA MET A 198 -25.88 -4.18 -19.02
C MET A 198 -26.95 -3.11 -18.72
N HIS A 199 -27.73 -2.71 -19.72
CA HIS A 199 -28.82 -1.73 -19.54
C HIS A 199 -29.94 -2.24 -18.63
N GLU A 200 -30.30 -3.53 -18.73
CA GLU A 200 -31.27 -4.15 -17.82
C GLU A 200 -30.79 -4.11 -16.36
N CYS A 201 -29.51 -4.43 -16.13
CA CYS A 201 -28.88 -4.34 -14.81
C CYS A 201 -28.95 -2.91 -14.26
N GLU A 202 -28.56 -1.92 -15.07
CA GLU A 202 -28.60 -0.51 -14.67
C GLU A 202 -30.04 -0.04 -14.36
N ALA A 203 -30.99 -0.34 -15.24
CA ALA A 203 -32.39 0.04 -15.07
C ALA A 203 -32.98 -0.53 -13.78
N ASP A 204 -32.69 -1.80 -13.45
CA ASP A 204 -33.12 -2.41 -12.19
C ASP A 204 -32.52 -1.72 -10.96
N ARG A 205 -31.23 -1.32 -10.99
CA ARG A 205 -30.60 -0.57 -9.89
C ARG A 205 -31.26 0.78 -9.66
N HIS A 206 -31.58 1.50 -10.73
CA HIS A 206 -32.29 2.77 -10.64
C HIS A 206 -33.72 2.60 -10.11
N LYS A 207 -34.44 1.58 -10.59
CA LYS A 207 -35.77 1.22 -10.08
C LYS A 207 -35.76 0.93 -8.58
N LYS A 208 -34.73 0.21 -8.09
CA LYS A 208 -34.53 -0.12 -6.67
C LYS A 208 -33.89 1.01 -5.86
N ARG A 209 -33.62 2.18 -6.46
CA ARG A 209 -33.02 3.35 -5.80
C ARG A 209 -31.68 3.05 -5.11
N HIS A 210 -30.88 2.15 -5.66
CA HIS A 210 -29.58 1.77 -5.07
C HIS A 210 -28.61 2.95 -4.94
N PHE A 211 -28.77 3.99 -5.76
CA PHE A 211 -27.89 5.17 -5.80
C PHE A 211 -28.57 6.46 -5.29
N TYR A 212 -29.73 6.35 -4.62
CA TYR A 212 -30.50 7.52 -4.20
C TYR A 212 -29.84 8.29 -3.04
N LEU A 213 -29.34 7.57 -2.05
CA LEU A 213 -28.61 8.11 -0.90
C LEU A 213 -27.36 7.25 -0.63
N PRO A 214 -26.34 7.80 0.05
CA PRO A 214 -25.12 7.04 0.35
C PRO A 214 -25.41 5.78 1.17
N SER A 215 -24.96 4.62 0.66
CA SER A 215 -24.98 3.33 1.37
C SER A 215 -24.01 2.31 0.78
N CYS A 216 -23.69 1.25 1.53
CA CYS A 216 -22.88 0.12 1.05
C CYS A 216 -23.72 -1.07 0.56
N GLY A 217 -24.90 -0.81 0.00
CA GLY A 217 -25.79 -1.87 -0.47
C GLY A 217 -26.45 -2.65 0.67
N SER A 218 -26.53 -3.97 0.51
CA SER A 218 -27.12 -4.87 1.51
C SER A 218 -26.32 -4.87 2.81
N THR A 219 -26.97 -4.50 3.91
CA THR A 219 -26.36 -4.47 5.25
C THR A 219 -26.09 -5.89 5.77
N PHE A 220 -27.00 -6.84 5.56
CA PHE A 220 -26.86 -8.23 6.03
C PHE A 220 -26.74 -9.22 4.87
N LYS A 221 -25.98 -10.30 5.12
CA LYS A 221 -25.98 -11.48 4.24
C LYS A 221 -27.36 -12.16 4.29
N ASN A 222 -27.69 -12.88 3.22
CA ASN A 222 -28.80 -13.82 3.25
C ASN A 222 -28.43 -15.04 4.08
N ASN A 223 -29.32 -15.47 4.97
CA ASN A 223 -29.23 -16.79 5.60
C ASN A 223 -30.13 -17.75 4.82
N TYR A 224 -29.52 -18.64 4.02
CA TYR A 224 -30.26 -19.57 3.16
C TYR A 224 -31.04 -20.64 3.94
N GLU A 225 -30.68 -20.92 5.20
CA GLU A 225 -31.41 -21.84 6.07
C GLU A 225 -32.81 -21.30 6.42
N VAL A 226 -32.96 -19.97 6.46
CA VAL A 226 -34.26 -19.30 6.71
C VAL A 226 -35.16 -19.35 5.48
N GLY A 227 -34.61 -19.67 4.30
CA GLY A 227 -35.37 -19.83 3.05
C GLY A 227 -35.95 -18.53 2.46
N LYS A 228 -35.62 -17.36 3.02
CA LYS A 228 -36.07 -16.04 2.53
C LYS A 228 -34.90 -15.04 2.50
N PRO A 229 -34.85 -14.14 1.51
CA PRO A 229 -33.87 -13.05 1.48
C PRO A 229 -34.01 -12.11 2.68
N SER A 230 -32.89 -11.62 3.21
CA SER A 230 -32.87 -10.72 4.39
C SER A 230 -33.69 -9.46 4.20
N GLY A 231 -33.72 -8.91 2.97
CA GLY A 231 -34.57 -7.77 2.65
C GLY A 231 -36.07 -8.04 2.82
N GLN A 232 -36.54 -9.25 2.47
CA GLN A 232 -37.95 -9.62 2.67
C GLN A 232 -38.27 -9.86 4.14
N LEU A 233 -37.32 -10.43 4.90
CA LEU A 233 -37.46 -10.61 6.35
C LEU A 233 -37.64 -9.25 7.05
N PHE A 234 -36.79 -8.26 6.76
CA PHE A 234 -36.91 -6.94 7.36
C PHE A 234 -38.14 -6.16 6.88
N ASP A 235 -38.60 -6.38 5.65
CA ASP A 235 -39.86 -5.81 5.14
C ASP A 235 -41.07 -6.39 5.88
N GLN A 236 -41.10 -7.71 6.08
CA GLN A 236 -42.13 -8.39 6.88
C GLN A 236 -42.17 -7.86 8.33
N LEU A 237 -41.02 -7.47 8.88
CA LEU A 237 -40.91 -6.89 10.22
C LEU A 237 -41.28 -5.40 10.28
N GLY A 238 -41.67 -4.79 9.16
CA GLY A 238 -42.06 -3.38 9.08
C GLY A 238 -40.92 -2.42 9.43
N LEU A 239 -39.68 -2.76 9.08
CA LEU A 239 -38.50 -1.97 9.48
C LEU A 239 -38.16 -0.82 8.52
N LYS A 240 -38.78 -0.75 7.34
CA LYS A 240 -38.63 0.38 6.41
C LYS A 240 -38.92 1.71 7.12
N GLY A 241 -38.08 2.72 6.89
CA GLY A 241 -38.20 4.02 7.54
C GLY A 241 -37.71 4.11 8.98
N THR A 242 -37.37 2.98 9.62
CA THR A 242 -36.79 2.98 10.97
C THR A 242 -35.49 3.76 10.98
N ARG A 243 -35.30 4.60 12.00
CA ARG A 243 -34.21 5.59 12.05
C ARG A 243 -33.50 5.57 13.41
N VAL A 244 -32.19 5.73 13.38
CA VAL A 244 -31.34 6.10 14.52
C VAL A 244 -30.43 7.22 14.05
N GLY A 245 -30.44 8.35 14.75
CA GLY A 245 -29.74 9.56 14.28
C GLY A 245 -30.14 9.90 12.84
N ASN A 246 -29.16 9.97 11.94
CA ASN A 246 -29.40 10.15 10.50
C ASN A 246 -29.27 8.86 9.67
N ALA A 247 -29.04 7.70 10.29
CA ALA A 247 -29.11 6.41 9.61
C ALA A 247 -30.58 5.96 9.50
N VAL A 248 -31.01 5.54 8.32
CA VAL A 248 -32.42 5.15 8.07
C VAL A 248 -32.50 3.89 7.21
N VAL A 249 -33.42 2.98 7.54
CA VAL A 249 -33.72 1.83 6.67
C VAL A 249 -34.45 2.32 5.43
N SER A 250 -33.97 1.95 4.25
CA SER A 250 -34.56 2.37 2.97
C SER A 250 -36.02 1.94 2.84
N GLU A 251 -36.86 2.88 2.40
CA GLU A 251 -38.27 2.62 2.04
C GLU A 251 -38.42 1.68 0.84
N PHE A 252 -37.37 1.55 0.01
CA PHE A 252 -37.41 0.77 -1.22
C PHE A 252 -36.81 -0.62 -1.06
N HIS A 253 -35.86 -0.78 -0.12
CA HIS A 253 -35.20 -2.07 0.12
C HIS A 253 -34.81 -2.21 1.60
N ALA A 254 -35.54 -3.00 2.38
CA ALA A 254 -35.38 -3.06 3.84
C ALA A 254 -34.04 -3.65 4.34
N ASN A 255 -33.21 -4.21 3.46
CA ASN A 255 -31.81 -4.57 3.78
C ASN A 255 -30.79 -3.46 3.49
N PHE A 256 -31.23 -2.26 3.08
CA PHE A 256 -30.33 -1.14 2.82
C PHE A 256 -30.52 -0.13 3.94
N VAL A 257 -29.41 0.29 4.55
CA VAL A 257 -29.39 1.43 5.47
C VAL A 257 -28.79 2.61 4.71
N TRP A 258 -29.47 3.75 4.73
CA TRP A 258 -29.04 4.97 4.07
C TRP A 258 -28.46 5.95 5.08
N ASN A 259 -27.43 6.68 4.63
CA ASN A 259 -27.03 7.94 5.25
C ASN A 259 -27.98 9.05 4.80
N PHE A 260 -28.89 9.49 5.68
CA PHE A 260 -29.79 10.62 5.41
C PHE A 260 -29.13 11.98 5.74
N GLY A 261 -27.82 12.10 5.45
CA GLY A 261 -26.99 13.27 5.73
C GLY A 261 -26.41 13.26 7.15
N ASN A 262 -25.08 13.38 7.28
CA ASN A 262 -24.37 13.44 8.57
C ASN A 262 -24.70 12.27 9.53
N ALA A 263 -25.04 11.08 9.03
CA ALA A 263 -25.13 9.90 9.86
C ALA A 263 -23.74 9.49 10.34
N SER A 264 -23.65 9.14 11.63
CA SER A 264 -22.44 8.55 12.18
C SER A 264 -22.41 7.03 11.92
N THR A 265 -21.22 6.45 11.98
CA THR A 265 -21.06 4.99 11.93
C THR A 265 -21.76 4.34 13.11
N ASN A 266 -21.71 4.96 14.30
CA ASN A 266 -22.46 4.49 15.47
C ASN A 266 -23.97 4.49 15.26
N ASP A 267 -24.55 5.49 14.58
CA ASP A 267 -25.98 5.50 14.24
C ASP A 267 -26.33 4.29 13.36
N MET A 268 -25.55 4.07 12.31
CA MET A 268 -25.75 2.97 11.37
C MET A 268 -25.66 1.60 12.06
N LEU A 269 -24.66 1.41 12.92
CA LEU A 269 -24.47 0.17 13.68
C LEU A 269 -25.54 -0.04 14.74
N THR A 270 -25.98 1.02 15.42
CA THR A 270 -27.09 0.94 16.39
C THR A 270 -28.39 0.52 15.69
N LEU A 271 -28.69 1.10 14.53
CA LEU A 271 -29.83 0.70 13.72
C LEU A 271 -29.73 -0.75 13.26
N THR A 272 -28.54 -1.17 12.81
CA THR A 272 -28.24 -2.54 12.41
C THR A 272 -28.46 -3.53 13.57
N SER A 273 -28.02 -3.18 14.78
CA SER A 273 -28.25 -3.97 16.00
C SER A 273 -29.74 -4.17 16.28
N ILE A 274 -30.56 -3.11 16.16
CA ILE A 274 -32.02 -3.19 16.31
C ILE A 274 -32.63 -4.12 15.26
N MET A 275 -32.22 -3.98 14.00
CA MET A 275 -32.70 -4.84 12.91
C MET A 275 -32.40 -6.32 13.18
N ARG A 276 -31.15 -6.64 13.53
CA ARG A 276 -30.70 -8.01 13.82
C ARG A 276 -31.44 -8.60 15.03
N ALA A 277 -31.59 -7.83 16.11
CA ALA A 277 -32.29 -8.27 17.31
C ALA A 277 -33.77 -8.59 17.03
N LYS A 278 -34.44 -7.75 16.22
CA LYS A 278 -35.84 -7.97 15.82
C LYS A 278 -36.00 -9.23 14.97
N ALA A 279 -35.15 -9.42 13.96
CA ALA A 279 -35.17 -10.62 13.12
C ALA A 279 -34.92 -11.90 13.92
N LYS A 280 -33.97 -11.88 14.85
CA LYS A 280 -33.69 -13.02 15.73
C LYS A 280 -34.86 -13.32 16.67
N LYS A 281 -35.49 -12.30 17.26
CA LYS A 281 -36.59 -12.46 18.21
C LYS A 281 -37.88 -12.95 17.56
N GLU A 282 -38.26 -12.35 16.42
CA GLU A 282 -39.58 -12.58 15.82
C GLU A 282 -39.57 -13.67 14.75
N LEU A 283 -38.44 -13.89 14.06
CA LEU A 283 -38.33 -14.83 12.94
C LEU A 283 -37.30 -15.93 13.17
N GLN A 284 -36.65 -15.97 14.35
CA GLN A 284 -35.56 -16.89 14.65
C GLN A 284 -34.41 -16.85 13.62
N ALA A 285 -34.28 -15.71 12.93
CA ALA A 285 -33.27 -15.50 11.90
C ALA A 285 -32.10 -14.72 12.48
N ASP A 286 -31.01 -15.41 12.83
CA ASP A 286 -29.74 -14.76 13.17
C ASP A 286 -28.99 -14.42 11.88
N LEU A 287 -29.02 -13.14 11.51
CA LEU A 287 -28.43 -12.63 10.27
C LEU A 287 -27.03 -12.08 10.52
N GLU A 288 -26.09 -12.43 9.63
CA GLU A 288 -24.70 -11.98 9.69
C GLU A 288 -24.55 -10.61 9.01
N LEU A 289 -23.86 -9.68 9.68
CA LEU A 289 -23.49 -8.38 9.12
C LEU A 289 -22.56 -8.56 7.92
N GLU A 290 -22.90 -7.95 6.78
CA GLU A 290 -22.10 -8.02 5.56
C GLU A 290 -21.14 -6.84 5.41
N VAL A 291 -21.62 -5.63 5.75
CA VAL A 291 -20.81 -4.40 5.76
C VAL A 291 -19.69 -4.57 6.77
N GLN A 292 -18.46 -4.22 6.38
CA GLN A 292 -17.26 -4.39 7.20
C GLN A 292 -16.98 -3.15 8.06
N PRO A 293 -17.20 -3.20 9.39
CA PRO A 293 -16.81 -2.12 10.28
C PRO A 293 -15.30 -2.11 10.47
N ILE A 294 -14.67 -0.95 10.57
CA ILE A 294 -13.23 -0.80 10.73
C ILE A 294 -12.96 0.25 11.81
N GLY A 295 -12.17 -0.09 12.81
CA GLY A 295 -11.83 0.81 13.91
C GLY A 295 -12.24 0.26 15.28
N GLU A 296 -12.34 1.17 16.25
CA GLU A 296 -12.71 0.86 17.64
C GLU A 296 -14.18 1.21 17.91
N PHE A 297 -14.92 0.27 18.50
CA PHE A 297 -16.35 0.31 18.79
C PHE A 297 -16.63 -0.13 20.23
N SER A 298 -17.79 0.19 20.80
CA SER A 298 -18.15 -0.32 22.13
C SER A 298 -18.42 -1.84 22.12
N ASN A 299 -18.18 -2.51 23.25
CA ASN A 299 -18.44 -3.95 23.42
C ASN A 299 -19.90 -4.31 23.12
N ASP A 300 -20.81 -3.40 23.48
CA ASP A 300 -22.25 -3.58 23.27
C ASP A 300 -22.60 -3.56 21.78
N LEU A 301 -22.04 -2.60 21.02
CA LEU A 301 -22.22 -2.55 19.57
C LEU A 301 -21.59 -3.76 18.88
N PHE A 302 -20.38 -4.12 19.29
CA PHE A 302 -19.67 -5.28 18.77
C PHE A 302 -20.51 -6.57 18.89
N THR A 303 -21.00 -6.84 20.10
CA THR A 303 -21.78 -8.05 20.41
C THR A 303 -23.15 -8.02 19.72
N SER A 304 -23.86 -6.89 19.82
CA SER A 304 -25.23 -6.79 19.33
C SER A 304 -25.33 -6.80 17.79
N CYS A 305 -24.33 -6.24 17.10
CA CYS A 305 -24.22 -6.35 15.64
C CYS A 305 -23.68 -7.70 15.16
N GLY A 306 -23.11 -8.52 16.05
CA GLY A 306 -22.52 -9.81 15.68
C GLY A 306 -21.25 -9.65 14.86
N MET A 307 -20.48 -8.60 15.17
CA MET A 307 -19.23 -8.33 14.48
C MET A 307 -18.26 -9.47 14.73
N GLN A 308 -17.64 -9.95 13.65
CA GLN A 308 -16.58 -10.93 13.76
C GLN A 308 -15.26 -10.20 14.03
N LYS A 309 -14.50 -10.74 14.98
CA LYS A 309 -13.14 -10.28 15.22
C LYS A 309 -12.26 -10.76 14.08
N LEU A 310 -11.61 -9.81 13.41
CA LEU A 310 -10.62 -10.09 12.38
C LEU A 310 -9.22 -9.88 12.99
N GLY A 311 -8.46 -10.96 13.15
CA GLY A 311 -7.08 -10.94 13.64
C GLY A 311 -6.84 -11.45 15.09
N PRO A 312 -5.56 -11.64 15.49
CA PRO A 312 -5.20 -12.20 16.79
C PRO A 312 -5.56 -11.28 17.97
N SER A 313 -5.62 -11.85 19.17
CA SER A 313 -5.98 -11.17 20.40
C SER A 313 -4.89 -10.21 20.91
N TYR A 314 -5.31 -9.00 21.29
CA TYR A 314 -4.48 -7.91 21.83
C TYR A 314 -4.11 -8.11 23.32
N CYS A 315 -3.12 -7.36 23.85
CA CYS A 315 -2.73 -7.25 25.27
C CYS A 315 -2.96 -5.80 25.78
N GLY A 316 -3.85 -5.60 26.77
CA GLY A 316 -3.92 -4.38 27.60
C GLY A 316 -5.03 -3.33 27.36
N MET A 317 -5.88 -3.42 26.33
CA MET A 317 -7.09 -2.61 26.14
C MET A 317 -8.26 -3.58 26.06
N ASP A 318 -9.39 -3.23 26.67
CA ASP A 318 -10.58 -4.08 26.74
C ASP A 318 -10.89 -4.70 25.36
N HIS A 319 -10.58 -5.99 25.24
CA HIS A 319 -10.26 -6.75 24.02
C HIS A 319 -11.45 -7.00 23.07
N LYS A 320 -12.49 -6.19 23.23
CA LYS A 320 -13.84 -6.40 22.71
C LYS A 320 -14.27 -5.30 21.73
N LYS A 321 -13.34 -4.42 21.32
CA LYS A 321 -13.67 -3.16 20.64
C LYS A 321 -13.15 -3.00 19.22
N TRP A 322 -12.16 -3.78 18.78
CA TRP A 322 -11.50 -3.54 17.48
C TRP A 322 -11.99 -4.45 16.35
N VAL A 323 -12.17 -3.89 15.14
CA VAL A 323 -12.40 -4.60 13.87
C VAL A 323 -11.46 -4.02 12.79
N GLY A 324 -10.82 -4.86 11.95
CA GLY A 324 -9.89 -4.39 10.92
C GLY A 324 -9.68 -5.36 9.74
N ILE A 325 -9.18 -4.85 8.60
CA ILE A 325 -9.11 -5.59 7.32
C ILE A 325 -7.77 -6.29 7.07
N LEU A 326 -6.65 -5.82 7.64
CA LEU A 326 -5.35 -6.46 7.42
C LEU A 326 -4.64 -6.87 8.68
N TRP A 327 -4.35 -5.93 9.57
CA TRP A 327 -3.29 -6.18 10.53
C TRP A 327 -3.26 -5.23 11.72
N TYR A 328 -2.87 -5.77 12.87
CA TYR A 328 -2.48 -5.06 14.08
C TYR A 328 -1.21 -5.75 14.63
N PRO A 329 -0.11 -5.01 14.93
CA PRO A 329 1.10 -5.62 15.49
C PRO A 329 0.87 -6.26 16.85
N GLN A 330 1.43 -7.45 17.11
CA GLN A 330 1.34 -8.09 18.43
C GLN A 330 2.19 -7.38 19.49
N SER A 331 1.54 -7.14 20.64
CA SER A 331 2.03 -6.96 22.02
C SER A 331 3.33 -6.19 22.30
N GLU A 332 3.18 -4.95 22.81
CA GLU A 332 3.72 -4.48 24.11
C GLU A 332 3.26 -3.02 24.34
N ASN A 333 2.45 -2.78 25.37
CA ASN A 333 2.10 -1.48 25.97
C ASN A 333 2.40 -0.20 25.16
N ILE A 334 1.64 0.06 24.08
CA ILE A 334 1.68 1.37 23.43
C ILE A 334 0.74 2.30 24.20
N SER A 335 1.23 2.87 25.30
CA SER A 335 0.63 4.10 25.82
C SER A 335 1.02 5.22 24.84
N TYR A 336 0.05 5.81 24.14
CA TYR A 336 0.24 7.05 23.39
C TYR A 336 0.46 8.20 24.39
N LYS A 337 1.62 8.20 25.06
CA LYS A 337 2.14 9.41 25.70
C LYS A 337 2.85 10.18 24.61
N LYS A 338 2.34 11.39 24.35
CA LYS A 338 2.97 12.43 23.55
C LYS A 338 4.34 12.73 24.18
N LYS A 339 5.35 11.96 23.82
CA LYS A 339 6.67 12.01 24.43
C LYS A 339 7.48 13.05 23.67
N GLN A 340 7.53 14.26 24.23
CA GLN A 340 8.70 15.12 24.04
C GLN A 340 9.87 14.40 24.73
N GLU A 341 10.55 13.53 23.99
CA GLU A 341 11.79 12.90 24.45
C GLU A 341 12.97 13.83 24.17
N ASN A 342 13.85 13.97 25.17
CA ASN A 342 15.21 14.44 24.97
C ASN A 342 15.84 13.61 23.85
N ILE A 343 16.37 14.26 22.83
CA ILE A 343 16.91 13.57 21.65
C ILE A 343 18.24 12.91 22.04
N ILE A 344 18.29 11.59 21.93
CA ILE A 344 19.49 10.79 22.20
C ILE A 344 20.06 10.30 20.88
N PHE A 345 21.34 10.58 20.64
CA PHE A 345 22.07 10.08 19.48
C PHE A 345 22.81 8.75 19.81
N PRO A 346 23.05 7.84 18.84
CA PRO A 346 22.70 7.97 17.43
C PRO A 346 21.20 7.78 17.16
N LEU A 347 20.66 8.66 16.32
CA LEU A 347 19.25 8.68 15.92
C LEU A 347 19.11 8.06 14.53
N LYS A 348 18.26 7.04 14.37
CA LYS A 348 17.91 6.52 13.04
C LYS A 348 16.96 7.49 12.35
N ILE A 349 17.40 8.12 11.28
CA ILE A 349 16.64 9.16 10.55
C ILE A 349 15.96 8.62 9.29
N PHE A 350 16.37 7.45 8.80
CA PHE A 350 15.78 6.79 7.63
C PHE A 350 15.93 5.26 7.71
N GLU A 351 14.95 4.53 7.18
CA GLU A 351 15.05 3.10 6.91
C GLU A 351 14.02 2.70 5.84
N SER A 352 14.43 1.87 4.89
CA SER A 352 13.54 1.34 3.86
C SER A 352 14.11 0.02 3.32
N PRO A 353 13.27 -0.97 2.95
CA PRO A 353 13.72 -2.08 2.12
C PRO A 353 14.14 -1.57 0.73
N PHE A 354 14.98 -2.34 0.05
CA PHE A 354 15.25 -2.15 -1.37
C PHE A 354 14.14 -2.83 -2.19
N ILE A 355 13.49 -2.05 -3.06
CA ILE A 355 12.36 -2.54 -3.86
C ILE A 355 12.68 -2.48 -5.34
N GLU A 356 12.38 -3.55 -6.07
CA GLU A 356 12.74 -3.71 -7.49
C GLU A 356 12.13 -2.61 -8.36
N TYR A 357 12.96 -1.97 -9.17
CA TYR A 357 12.65 -0.75 -9.92
C TYR A 357 11.68 -0.99 -11.08
N SER A 358 11.96 -2.03 -11.88
CA SER A 358 11.26 -2.33 -13.13
C SER A 358 9.95 -3.08 -12.92
N GLN A 359 9.71 -3.59 -11.72
CA GLN A 359 8.53 -4.34 -11.29
C GLN A 359 8.21 -5.52 -12.22
N THR A 360 9.22 -6.29 -12.61
CA THR A 360 9.02 -7.55 -13.36
C THR A 360 8.43 -8.64 -12.45
N GLN A 361 8.11 -9.83 -12.98
CA GLN A 361 7.53 -10.95 -12.19
C GLN A 361 8.37 -11.37 -10.95
N ASN A 362 9.58 -10.84 -10.80
CA ASN A 362 10.46 -11.02 -9.63
C ASN A 362 10.42 -9.78 -8.73
N ILE A 363 9.33 -9.61 -7.97
CA ILE A 363 9.13 -8.43 -7.13
C ILE A 363 9.87 -8.58 -5.79
N GLY A 364 10.89 -7.73 -5.60
CA GLY A 364 11.51 -7.35 -4.32
C GLY A 364 12.20 -8.46 -3.53
N VAL A 365 13.39 -8.20 -3.01
CA VAL A 365 13.98 -9.06 -1.97
C VAL A 365 13.73 -8.36 -0.62
N PRO A 366 12.63 -8.66 0.11
CA PRO A 366 12.38 -8.06 1.43
C PRO A 366 13.48 -8.40 2.46
N SER A 367 14.46 -9.22 2.07
CA SER A 367 15.63 -9.52 2.88
C SER A 367 16.72 -8.45 2.85
N ILE A 368 16.71 -7.46 1.92
CA ILE A 368 17.75 -6.42 1.82
C ILE A 368 17.14 -5.01 2.00
N GLY A 369 17.78 -4.15 2.80
CA GLY A 369 17.34 -2.78 3.01
C GLY A 369 18.46 -1.82 3.37
N VAL A 370 18.08 -0.57 3.65
CA VAL A 370 18.98 0.53 3.96
C VAL A 370 18.53 1.25 5.23
N GLU A 371 19.48 1.71 6.04
CA GLU A 371 19.29 2.55 7.22
C GLU A 371 20.24 3.76 7.17
N VAL A 372 19.79 4.88 7.75
CA VAL A 372 20.63 6.07 7.92
C VAL A 372 20.50 6.57 9.35
N PHE A 373 21.63 6.83 9.99
CA PHE A 373 21.74 7.32 11.36
C PHE A 373 22.43 8.67 11.41
N GLN A 374 21.99 9.52 12.34
CA GLN A 374 22.65 10.76 12.74
C GLN A 374 23.30 10.57 14.11
N PHE A 375 24.56 10.96 14.30
CA PHE A 375 25.31 10.75 15.56
C PHE A 375 25.35 11.97 16.50
N GLN A 376 25.00 13.13 15.99
CA GLN A 376 25.03 14.38 16.74
C GLN A 376 24.21 15.44 16.02
N SER A 377 23.80 16.49 16.75
CA SER A 377 23.05 17.59 16.15
C SER A 377 23.90 18.36 15.13
N ILE A 378 23.26 19.04 14.17
CA ILE A 378 23.92 19.92 13.21
C ILE A 378 24.79 20.95 13.95
N GLU A 379 24.27 21.55 15.02
CA GLU A 379 25.01 22.57 15.78
C GLU A 379 26.32 22.03 16.35
N LYS A 380 26.30 20.80 16.91
CA LYS A 380 27.49 20.15 17.44
C LYS A 380 28.44 19.73 16.30
N ALA A 381 27.89 19.19 15.22
CA ALA A 381 28.65 18.76 14.05
C ALA A 381 29.35 19.94 13.34
N MET A 382 28.74 21.12 13.32
CA MET A 382 29.36 22.35 12.81
C MET A 382 30.58 22.79 13.63
N LYS A 383 30.59 22.52 14.94
CA LYS A 383 31.73 22.79 15.84
C LYS A 383 32.80 21.71 15.70
N LYS A 384 32.38 20.46 15.48
CA LYS A 384 33.25 19.28 15.40
C LYS A 384 33.15 18.60 14.04
N LYS A 385 33.65 19.30 13.02
CA LYS A 385 33.34 19.02 11.60
C LYS A 385 33.84 17.66 11.09
N ASP A 386 34.86 17.11 11.74
CA ASP A 386 35.51 15.85 11.34
C ASP A 386 35.12 14.66 12.25
N GLU A 387 34.27 14.88 13.27
CA GLU A 387 33.65 13.77 14.02
C GLU A 387 32.53 13.10 13.20
N PRO A 388 32.22 11.81 13.44
CA PRO A 388 31.09 11.12 12.82
C PRO A 388 29.79 11.92 12.92
N PHE A 389 29.13 12.11 11.77
CA PHE A 389 27.89 12.88 11.68
C PHE A 389 26.73 12.02 11.17
N LEU A 390 26.86 11.44 9.98
CA LEU A 390 25.88 10.49 9.43
C LEU A 390 26.50 9.11 9.25
N LYS A 391 25.69 8.05 9.32
CA LYS A 391 26.07 6.71 8.87
C LYS A 391 24.97 6.13 8.00
N TRP A 392 25.37 5.63 6.85
CA TRP A 392 24.54 4.81 5.99
C TRP A 392 24.91 3.34 6.19
N ILE A 393 23.90 2.48 6.24
CA ILE A 393 24.04 1.02 6.30
C ILE A 393 23.13 0.39 5.26
N THR A 394 23.66 -0.52 4.45
CA THR A 394 22.88 -1.52 3.73
C THR A 394 22.91 -2.82 4.53
N TYR A 395 21.75 -3.42 4.79
CA TYR A 395 21.61 -4.67 5.54
C TYR A 395 20.96 -5.76 4.71
N SER A 396 21.25 -7.02 5.06
CA SER A 396 20.63 -8.23 4.50
C SER A 396 20.34 -9.25 5.62
N PHE A 397 19.19 -9.92 5.55
CA PHE A 397 18.84 -11.02 6.48
C PHE A 397 19.44 -12.38 6.06
N GLU A 398 19.85 -12.51 4.80
CA GLU A 398 20.63 -13.65 4.31
C GLU A 398 22.08 -13.23 4.04
N PRO A 399 23.05 -14.16 4.04
CA PRO A 399 24.42 -13.86 3.65
C PRO A 399 24.46 -13.19 2.27
N PHE A 400 25.27 -12.13 2.12
CA PHE A 400 25.40 -11.40 0.85
C PHE A 400 25.84 -12.32 -0.32
N GLU A 401 26.61 -13.36 -0.01
CA GLU A 401 27.03 -14.42 -0.93
C GLU A 401 25.85 -15.24 -1.49
N ASN A 402 24.81 -15.46 -0.68
CA ASN A 402 23.58 -16.16 -1.08
C ASN A 402 22.58 -15.22 -1.77
N ASN A 403 22.69 -13.91 -1.51
CA ASN A 403 21.74 -12.87 -1.89
C ASN A 403 22.20 -12.01 -3.08
N PHE A 404 23.03 -12.56 -3.97
CA PHE A 404 23.44 -11.96 -5.26
C PHE A 404 24.51 -10.84 -5.21
N LEU A 405 25.03 -10.46 -4.03
CA LEU A 405 26.22 -9.59 -3.94
C LEU A 405 27.49 -10.44 -3.98
N TYR A 406 27.79 -11.06 -5.14
CA TYR A 406 29.10 -11.68 -5.33
C TYR A 406 30.13 -10.56 -5.48
N PHE A 407 30.92 -10.29 -4.44
CA PHE A 407 32.12 -9.48 -4.56
C PHE A 407 33.17 -10.33 -5.31
N PRO A 408 33.52 -10.04 -6.58
CA PRO A 408 34.60 -10.76 -7.23
C PRO A 408 35.89 -10.63 -6.41
N GLN A 409 36.41 -11.77 -5.95
CA GLN A 409 37.68 -11.82 -5.25
C GLN A 409 38.80 -11.19 -6.11
N GLN A 410 39.56 -10.33 -5.45
CA GLN A 410 40.77 -9.60 -5.86
C GLN A 410 41.32 -9.90 -7.27
N ARG A 411 41.28 -8.88 -8.14
CA ARG A 411 42.25 -8.72 -9.23
C ARG A 411 43.16 -7.55 -8.87
N GLU A 412 44.46 -7.81 -8.69
CA GLU A 412 45.47 -6.78 -8.44
C GLU A 412 45.43 -5.72 -9.54
N SER A 413 45.30 -4.45 -9.15
CA SER A 413 45.40 -3.32 -10.07
C SER A 413 46.12 -2.19 -9.39
N LYS A 414 47.05 -1.56 -10.12
CA LYS A 414 47.91 -0.48 -9.63
C LYS A 414 47.23 0.90 -9.56
N TYR A 415 45.92 0.98 -9.81
CA TYR A 415 45.13 2.22 -9.84
C TYR A 415 43.94 2.14 -8.88
N THR A 416 43.77 3.18 -8.07
CA THR A 416 42.63 3.42 -7.15
C THR A 416 41.47 4.09 -7.90
N ALA A 417 40.24 3.60 -7.70
CA ALA A 417 38.98 4.30 -7.97
C ALA A 417 38.79 4.97 -9.37
N TYR A 418 38.52 4.19 -10.41
CA TYR A 418 37.87 4.73 -11.62
C TYR A 418 36.35 4.57 -11.53
N PHE A 419 35.62 5.68 -11.75
CA PHE A 419 34.20 5.63 -12.11
C PHE A 419 34.06 4.91 -13.46
N VAL A 420 33.18 3.91 -13.53
CA VAL A 420 32.87 3.20 -14.77
C VAL A 420 31.39 3.40 -15.06
N ASP A 421 31.05 3.94 -16.24
CA ASP A 421 29.65 4.17 -16.66
C ASP A 421 28.84 2.87 -16.89
N GLU A 422 29.44 1.73 -16.53
CA GLU A 422 28.92 0.36 -16.65
C GLU A 422 28.79 -0.35 -15.29
N LEU A 423 28.90 0.37 -14.16
CA LEU A 423 28.79 -0.21 -12.81
C LEU A 423 27.46 -0.95 -12.58
N TRP A 424 26.41 -0.55 -13.28
CA TRP A 424 25.12 -1.22 -13.34
C TRP A 424 25.17 -2.67 -13.88
N LYS A 425 26.26 -3.10 -14.51
CA LYS A 425 26.49 -4.50 -14.89
C LYS A 425 26.92 -5.37 -13.71
N PHE A 426 27.27 -4.75 -12.58
CA PHE A 426 27.76 -5.43 -11.39
C PHE A 426 26.79 -5.26 -10.22
N SER A 427 26.99 -6.13 -9.22
CA SER A 427 26.28 -6.06 -7.96
C SER A 427 26.85 -4.93 -7.10
N VAL A 428 26.16 -3.78 -7.06
CA VAL A 428 26.65 -2.55 -6.41
C VAL A 428 25.55 -1.86 -5.61
N SER A 429 25.96 -1.13 -4.57
CA SER A 429 25.08 -0.33 -3.73
C SER A 429 25.46 1.14 -3.84
N GLU A 430 24.45 2.00 -3.95
CA GLU A 430 24.60 3.43 -4.23
C GLU A 430 23.78 4.26 -3.23
N LEU A 431 24.30 5.41 -2.83
CA LEU A 431 23.61 6.41 -2.00
C LEU A 431 23.66 7.77 -2.69
N PHE A 432 22.51 8.39 -2.80
CA PHE A 432 22.30 9.71 -3.37
C PHE A 432 21.88 10.68 -2.28
N LEU A 433 22.61 11.78 -2.14
CA LEU A 433 22.33 12.85 -1.18
C LEU A 433 22.19 14.18 -1.91
N ALA A 434 21.07 14.88 -1.74
CA ALA A 434 20.86 16.21 -2.34
C ALA A 434 20.37 17.23 -1.32
N SER A 435 20.60 18.52 -1.59
CA SER A 435 20.04 19.59 -0.76
C SER A 435 18.54 19.74 -1.03
N ALA A 436 17.74 19.93 0.03
CA ALA A 436 16.31 20.23 -0.12
C ALA A 436 16.02 21.60 -0.77
N ILE A 437 17.00 22.51 -0.79
CA ILE A 437 16.85 23.85 -1.39
C ILE A 437 17.24 23.85 -2.86
N ASN A 438 18.33 23.17 -3.19
CA ASN A 438 18.77 22.98 -4.57
C ASN A 438 18.96 21.48 -4.84
N SER A 439 17.86 20.81 -5.18
CA SER A 439 17.88 19.39 -5.47
C SER A 439 18.64 19.04 -6.75
N SER A 440 18.88 20.01 -7.66
CA SER A 440 19.65 19.74 -8.87
C SER A 440 21.12 19.45 -8.62
N HIS A 441 21.65 19.87 -7.46
CA HIS A 441 23.01 19.59 -7.01
C HIS A 441 22.98 18.43 -6.00
N TYR A 442 23.67 17.34 -6.31
CA TYR A 442 23.67 16.14 -5.46
C TYR A 442 25.01 15.41 -5.47
N PHE A 443 25.21 14.60 -4.43
CA PHE A 443 26.29 13.62 -4.33
C PHE A 443 25.77 12.22 -4.59
N GLU A 444 26.58 11.44 -5.28
CA GLU A 444 26.38 10.02 -5.54
C GLU A 444 27.58 9.27 -4.98
N PHE A 445 27.30 8.32 -4.10
CA PHE A 445 28.27 7.46 -3.45
C PHE A 445 28.03 6.03 -3.92
N GLU A 446 28.98 5.43 -4.62
CA GLU A 446 28.81 4.13 -5.24
C GLU A 446 29.89 3.16 -4.77
N MET A 447 29.49 1.92 -4.49
CA MET A 447 30.43 0.84 -4.22
C MET A 447 30.87 0.23 -5.54
N THR A 448 32.17 0.18 -5.79
CA THR A 448 32.74 -0.55 -6.92
C THR A 448 32.60 -2.07 -6.73
N PRO A 449 32.76 -2.88 -7.80
CA PRO A 449 32.71 -4.34 -7.69
C PRO A 449 33.82 -4.92 -6.81
N ARG A 450 34.85 -4.13 -6.46
CA ARG A 450 35.94 -4.53 -5.57
C ARG A 450 35.68 -4.17 -4.10
N GLY A 451 34.51 -3.61 -3.78
CA GLY A 451 34.18 -3.13 -2.44
C GLY A 451 34.79 -1.78 -2.07
N GLU A 452 35.46 -1.10 -3.00
CA GLU A 452 35.94 0.27 -2.83
C GLU A 452 34.81 1.26 -3.08
N TRP A 453 34.82 2.45 -2.47
CA TRP A 453 33.77 3.45 -2.66
C TRP A 453 34.24 4.66 -3.47
N VAL A 454 33.38 5.15 -4.34
CA VAL A 454 33.58 6.37 -5.13
C VAL A 454 32.53 7.41 -4.74
N ALA A 455 32.93 8.68 -4.66
CA ALA A 455 32.04 9.81 -4.42
C ALA A 455 32.10 10.81 -5.58
N ILE A 456 30.93 11.15 -6.11
CA ILE A 456 30.79 11.96 -7.32
C ILE A 456 29.88 13.14 -7.00
N GLU A 457 30.30 14.33 -7.39
CA GLU A 457 29.50 15.54 -7.32
C GLU A 457 28.90 15.88 -8.69
N PHE A 458 27.59 16.07 -8.70
CA PHE A 458 26.82 16.47 -9.87
C PHE A 458 26.23 17.86 -9.64
N ASP A 459 26.70 18.85 -10.41
CA ASP A 459 26.25 20.25 -10.29
C ASP A 459 24.87 20.51 -10.92
N ALA A 460 24.30 19.51 -11.59
CA ALA A 460 22.96 19.53 -12.18
C ALA A 460 22.43 18.09 -12.30
N ILE A 461 21.12 17.96 -12.58
CA ILE A 461 20.50 16.67 -12.92
C ILE A 461 21.33 16.01 -14.03
N ARG A 462 21.79 14.78 -13.79
CA ARG A 462 22.62 14.03 -14.72
C ARG A 462 21.93 13.93 -16.07
N LYS A 463 22.47 14.66 -17.04
CA LYS A 463 22.35 14.37 -18.46
C LYS A 463 23.59 13.55 -18.82
N ARG A 464 23.50 12.56 -19.71
CA ARG A 464 24.64 11.75 -20.19
C ARG A 464 25.64 12.59 -21.01
N THR A 465 26.09 13.70 -20.45
CA THR A 465 26.91 14.74 -21.05
C THR A 465 27.97 15.12 -20.01
N ASN A 466 29.00 14.29 -19.82
CA ASN A 466 30.34 14.46 -19.23
C ASN A 466 30.65 15.60 -18.20
N LYS A 467 29.68 16.19 -17.49
CA LYS A 467 29.85 17.28 -16.52
C LYS A 467 29.66 16.76 -15.09
N ASN A 468 30.53 15.87 -14.66
CA ASN A 468 30.60 15.37 -13.29
C ASN A 468 32.05 15.47 -12.80
N LYS A 469 32.23 15.66 -11.50
CA LYS A 469 33.54 15.70 -10.87
C LYS A 469 33.63 14.57 -9.85
N THR A 470 34.57 13.64 -10.08
CA THR A 470 35.11 12.83 -8.99
C THR A 470 35.68 13.81 -7.99
N LEU A 471 35.16 13.79 -6.76
CA LEU A 471 35.62 14.67 -5.70
C LEU A 471 37.15 14.41 -5.41
N ASN A 472 37.81 15.05 -4.45
CA ASN A 472 39.22 14.69 -4.14
C ASN A 472 39.30 13.47 -3.20
N GLU A 473 39.98 12.39 -3.62
CA GLU A 473 40.17 11.13 -2.86
C GLU A 473 40.49 11.33 -1.37
N LYS A 474 41.30 12.33 -1.04
CA LYS A 474 41.66 12.67 0.35
C LYS A 474 40.44 12.92 1.24
N TYR A 475 39.36 13.46 0.69
CA TYR A 475 38.15 13.77 1.46
C TYR A 475 37.33 12.55 1.82
N TRP A 476 37.53 11.38 1.21
CA TRP A 476 36.80 10.15 1.56
C TRP A 476 37.69 8.93 1.81
N SER A 477 39.00 9.02 1.62
CA SER A 477 39.94 8.03 2.14
C SER A 477 39.86 7.87 3.65
N GLU A 478 39.29 8.86 4.35
CA GLU A 478 39.01 8.85 5.79
C GLU A 478 37.65 8.23 6.16
N LEU A 479 36.84 7.81 5.19
CA LEU A 479 35.59 7.09 5.46
C LEU A 479 35.92 5.77 6.15
N LYS A 480 35.31 5.55 7.32
CA LYS A 480 35.38 4.25 7.99
C LYS A 480 34.37 3.33 7.36
N PHE A 481 34.87 2.40 6.54
CA PHE A 481 34.07 1.29 6.03
C PHE A 481 33.78 0.33 7.16
N LEU A 482 32.49 0.07 7.36
CA LEU A 482 32.05 -0.96 8.28
C LEU A 482 31.61 -2.14 7.43
N ASN A 483 32.41 -3.20 7.43
CA ASN A 483 31.99 -4.54 7.02
C ASN A 483 31.59 -5.26 8.30
N LEU A 484 30.35 -5.04 8.74
CA LEU A 484 29.85 -5.60 9.98
C LEU A 484 29.27 -6.98 9.66
N GLU A 485 30.05 -8.01 9.96
CA GLU A 485 29.56 -9.39 9.96
C GLU A 485 28.53 -9.59 11.08
N ASN A 486 27.43 -10.24 10.72
CA ASN A 486 26.31 -10.67 11.57
C ASN A 486 26.10 -9.88 12.88
N GLU A 487 25.39 -8.74 12.79
CA GLU A 487 24.96 -7.99 13.96
C GLU A 487 23.53 -8.39 14.40
N LYS A 488 23.32 -8.51 15.72
CA LYS A 488 21.98 -8.60 16.32
C LYS A 488 21.41 -7.21 16.55
N PHE A 489 20.22 -6.94 16.00
CA PHE A 489 19.51 -5.68 16.23
C PHE A 489 18.45 -5.78 17.33
N LYS A 490 17.81 -4.64 17.65
CA LYS A 490 16.74 -4.54 18.68
C LYS A 490 15.56 -5.51 18.45
N ASP A 491 15.40 -6.04 17.24
CA ASP A 491 14.41 -7.06 16.88
C ASP A 491 14.93 -8.50 17.04
N ASN A 492 16.11 -8.67 17.66
CA ASN A 492 16.81 -9.95 17.87
C ASN A 492 17.15 -10.74 16.60
N LYS A 493 17.11 -10.11 15.41
CA LYS A 493 17.47 -10.76 14.15
C LYS A 493 18.97 -10.56 13.86
N ASN A 494 19.57 -11.63 13.35
CA ASN A 494 20.91 -11.64 12.77
C ASN A 494 20.86 -10.95 11.39
N ARG A 495 21.66 -9.90 11.19
CA ARG A 495 21.75 -9.17 9.91
C ARG A 495 23.19 -9.03 9.46
N TYR A 496 23.44 -9.25 8.17
CA TYR A 496 24.69 -8.92 7.51
C TYR A 496 24.63 -7.46 7.08
N THR A 497 25.65 -6.65 7.37
CA THR A 497 25.59 -5.23 7.05
C THR A 497 26.90 -4.70 6.51
N PHE A 498 26.81 -3.74 5.60
CA PHE A 498 27.94 -2.91 5.20
C PHE A 498 27.52 -1.45 5.10
N GLY A 499 28.47 -0.53 5.19
CA GLY A 499 28.12 0.89 5.11
C GLY A 499 29.27 1.86 5.31
N MET A 500 28.92 3.14 5.39
CA MET A 500 29.85 4.26 5.48
C MET A 500 29.45 5.25 6.55
N ILE A 501 30.46 5.87 7.18
CA ILE A 501 30.28 6.98 8.13
C ILE A 501 30.79 8.27 7.49
N PHE A 502 29.95 9.29 7.45
CA PHE A 502 30.27 10.62 6.94
C PHE A 502 30.47 11.63 8.08
N THR A 503 31.39 12.56 7.87
CA THR A 503 31.58 13.74 8.72
C THR A 503 30.75 14.92 8.20
N PHE A 504 30.54 15.94 9.03
CA PHE A 504 29.83 17.15 8.61
C PHE A 504 30.60 17.89 7.52
N ASN A 505 31.93 17.89 7.58
CA ASN A 505 32.79 18.58 6.61
C ASN A 505 32.59 18.03 5.18
N GLN A 506 32.38 16.72 5.04
CA GLN A 506 32.11 16.05 3.77
C GLN A 506 30.73 16.42 3.21
N LEU A 507 29.72 16.54 4.08
CA LEU A 507 28.32 16.74 3.67
C LEU A 507 27.84 18.20 3.71
N LYS A 508 28.67 19.15 4.17
CA LYS A 508 28.29 20.55 4.39
C LYS A 508 27.70 21.28 3.17
N LYS A 509 27.98 20.81 1.94
CA LYS A 509 27.39 21.37 0.71
C LYS A 509 25.92 20.97 0.55
N MET A 510 25.52 19.80 1.06
CA MET A 510 24.15 19.29 0.96
C MET A 510 23.26 19.74 2.12
N ILE A 511 23.86 20.05 3.27
CA ILE A 511 23.15 20.39 4.51
C ILE A 511 23.02 21.91 4.63
N ASN A 512 21.78 22.41 4.72
CA ASN A 512 21.54 23.79 5.13
C ASN A 512 21.15 23.84 6.63
N PRO A 513 21.95 24.47 7.52
CA PRO A 513 21.60 24.57 8.93
C PRO A 513 20.30 25.34 9.22
N LYS A 514 19.88 26.24 8.32
CA LYS A 514 18.62 27.01 8.43
C LYS A 514 17.40 26.25 7.91
N ASN A 515 17.63 25.26 7.04
CA ASN A 515 16.60 24.32 6.60
C ASN A 515 17.21 22.92 6.65
N PRO A 516 17.13 22.23 7.82
CA PRO A 516 17.88 21.01 8.08
C PRO A 516 17.24 19.80 7.39
N GLU A 517 16.92 19.92 6.12
CA GLU A 517 16.32 18.89 5.27
C GLU A 517 17.38 18.40 4.28
N LEU A 518 17.54 17.08 4.22
CA LEU A 518 18.44 16.36 3.32
C LEU A 518 17.61 15.43 2.45
N LEU A 519 17.73 15.52 1.13
CA LEU A 519 17.09 14.59 0.22
C LEU A 519 17.96 13.34 0.08
N LEU A 520 17.39 12.15 0.18
CA LEU A 520 18.10 10.88 0.19
C LEU A 520 17.39 9.81 -0.65
N GLN A 521 18.18 9.07 -1.42
CA GLN A 521 17.80 7.81 -2.03
C GLN A 521 18.97 6.84 -1.99
N ALA A 522 18.71 5.55 -1.89
CA ALA A 522 19.69 4.51 -2.17
C ALA A 522 19.24 3.69 -3.38
N ALA A 523 20.20 3.15 -4.11
CA ALA A 523 19.99 2.15 -5.15
C ALA A 523 20.83 0.90 -4.88
N LEU A 524 20.33 -0.24 -5.34
CA LEU A 524 21.03 -1.51 -5.34
C LEU A 524 20.87 -2.10 -6.73
N SER A 525 21.98 -2.35 -7.41
CA SER A 525 22.02 -3.12 -8.65
C SER A 525 22.46 -4.54 -8.33
N LEU A 526 21.82 -5.54 -8.94
CA LEU A 526 22.27 -6.95 -8.89
C LEU A 526 22.91 -7.38 -10.23
N GLY A 527 23.23 -6.43 -11.11
CA GLY A 527 23.62 -6.72 -12.50
C GLY A 527 22.42 -7.07 -13.40
N ASP A 528 22.68 -7.35 -14.68
CA ASP A 528 21.67 -7.79 -15.67
C ASP A 528 20.39 -6.92 -15.72
N ALA A 529 20.55 -5.61 -15.57
CA ALA A 529 19.45 -4.64 -15.53
C ALA A 529 18.42 -4.82 -14.39
N LYS A 530 18.80 -5.52 -13.31
CA LYS A 530 18.00 -5.62 -12.08
C LYS A 530 18.42 -4.53 -11.10
N TYR A 531 17.53 -3.57 -10.89
CA TYR A 531 17.75 -2.42 -10.01
C TYR A 531 16.71 -2.42 -8.90
N PHE A 532 17.10 -1.96 -7.73
CA PHE A 532 16.23 -1.80 -6.59
C PHE A 532 16.49 -0.42 -5.99
N LEU A 533 15.44 0.26 -5.54
CA LEU A 533 15.53 1.60 -4.98
C LEU A 533 14.95 1.65 -3.56
N ALA A 534 15.46 2.60 -2.77
CA ALA A 534 14.99 2.90 -1.42
C ALA A 534 15.09 4.42 -1.12
N PRO A 535 13.97 5.18 -1.11
CA PRO A 535 12.63 4.72 -1.48
C PRO A 535 12.52 4.35 -2.95
N TYR A 536 11.46 3.61 -3.25
CA TYR A 536 11.03 3.37 -4.60
C TYR A 536 10.28 4.58 -5.17
N TRP A 537 10.53 4.88 -6.44
CA TRP A 537 9.63 5.71 -7.24
C TRP A 537 9.77 5.37 -8.73
N LYS A 538 8.65 5.42 -9.46
CA LYS A 538 8.62 5.15 -10.91
C LYS A 538 8.60 6.43 -11.73
N HIS A 539 9.46 6.52 -12.75
CA HIS A 539 9.41 7.61 -13.73
C HIS A 539 8.42 7.27 -14.86
N LYS A 540 7.22 7.84 -14.83
CA LYS A 540 6.25 7.74 -15.94
C LYS A 540 6.54 8.84 -16.97
N LYS A 541 6.90 8.47 -18.20
CA LYS A 541 7.01 9.41 -19.32
C LYS A 541 5.82 9.22 -20.24
N TYR A 542 4.96 10.22 -20.32
CA TYR A 542 3.80 10.19 -21.20
C TYR A 542 4.16 10.77 -22.56
N SER A 543 3.79 10.08 -23.64
CA SER A 543 3.77 10.65 -24.99
C SER A 543 2.36 10.57 -25.55
N ARG A 544 2.02 11.48 -26.47
CA ARG A 544 0.76 11.37 -27.22
C ARG A 544 1.07 10.71 -28.55
N ASP A 545 0.31 9.67 -28.88
CA ASP A 545 0.33 9.14 -30.24
C ASP A 545 -0.34 10.11 -31.22
N HIS A 546 -0.33 9.75 -32.49
CA HIS A 546 -0.90 10.55 -33.58
C HIS A 546 -2.43 10.74 -33.44
N LYS A 547 -3.08 10.00 -32.55
CA LYS A 547 -4.52 10.06 -32.25
C LYS A 547 -4.83 10.80 -30.94
N GLY A 548 -3.81 11.31 -30.25
CA GLY A 548 -3.96 12.03 -28.98
C GLY A 548 -4.09 11.12 -27.75
N VAL A 549 -3.91 9.80 -27.90
CA VAL A 549 -3.92 8.84 -26.80
C VAL A 549 -2.61 8.97 -26.02
N VAL A 550 -2.73 9.08 -24.70
CA VAL A 550 -1.57 9.14 -23.80
C VAL A 550 -0.98 7.75 -23.64
N ILE A 551 0.19 7.52 -24.23
CA ILE A 551 0.98 6.29 -24.09
C ILE A 551 2.03 6.51 -22.99
N GLU A 552 2.06 5.63 -22.00
CA GLU A 552 3.17 5.53 -21.05
C GLU A 552 4.35 4.87 -21.77
N ASN A 553 5.40 5.64 -22.05
CA ASN A 553 6.62 5.11 -22.64
C ASN A 553 7.47 4.49 -21.53
N SER A 554 7.83 3.21 -21.67
CA SER A 554 8.85 2.61 -20.83
C SER A 554 10.18 3.32 -21.10
N THR A 555 10.60 4.15 -20.15
CA THR A 555 11.93 4.78 -20.21
C THR A 555 12.94 3.92 -19.49
N THR A 556 14.18 3.95 -19.97
CA THR A 556 15.35 3.47 -19.22
C THR A 556 15.29 3.99 -17.77
N PRO A 557 15.62 3.17 -16.76
CA PRO A 557 15.71 3.62 -15.38
C PRO A 557 16.53 4.90 -15.28
N ASN A 558 15.94 5.92 -14.64
CA ASN A 558 16.63 7.16 -14.36
C ASN A 558 16.38 7.49 -12.90
N PHE A 559 17.30 7.09 -12.03
CA PHE A 559 17.30 7.37 -10.59
C PHE A 559 18.00 8.70 -10.24
N HIS A 560 18.45 9.48 -11.22
CA HIS A 560 18.98 10.83 -11.03
C HIS A 560 17.86 11.88 -11.07
N GLN A 561 16.83 11.70 -10.24
CA GLN A 561 15.74 12.68 -10.06
C GLN A 561 15.68 13.11 -8.60
N PRO A 562 16.57 14.00 -8.13
CA PRO A 562 16.68 14.29 -6.71
C PRO A 562 15.43 14.94 -6.11
N ASN A 563 14.60 15.58 -6.91
CA ASN A 563 13.29 16.08 -6.49
C ASN A 563 12.29 14.99 -6.07
N ARG A 564 12.61 13.71 -6.34
CA ARG A 564 11.81 12.53 -5.94
C ARG A 564 12.43 11.75 -4.80
N TYR A 565 13.62 12.14 -4.34
CA TYR A 565 14.27 11.50 -3.20
C TYR A 565 13.48 11.76 -1.93
N TRP A 566 13.69 10.90 -0.93
CA TRP A 566 13.08 11.07 0.36
C TRP A 566 13.62 12.31 1.05
N LYS A 567 12.74 13.20 1.51
CA LYS A 567 13.16 14.34 2.31
C LYS A 567 13.36 13.92 3.76
N VAL A 568 14.55 14.10 4.31
CA VAL A 568 14.95 13.69 5.66
C VAL A 568 15.31 14.89 6.52
N LYS A 569 14.66 15.03 7.69
CA LYS A 569 14.94 16.12 8.62
C LYS A 569 16.07 15.72 9.57
N LEU A 570 17.15 16.47 9.50
CA LEU A 570 18.30 16.40 10.41
C LEU A 570 18.00 17.24 11.66
N ILE A 571 18.59 16.83 12.78
CA ILE A 571 18.43 17.48 14.09
C ILE A 571 19.60 18.38 14.42
#